data_AF-A0A4S3LUU4-F1
#
_entry.id   AF-A0A4S3LUU4-F1
#
_cell.length_a   1.000
_cell.length_b   1.000
_cell.length_c   1.000
_cell.angle_alpha   90.00
_cell.angle_beta   90.00
_cell.angle_gamma   90.00
#
_symmetry.space_group_name_H-M   'P 1'
#
loop_
_entity.id
_entity.type
_entity.pdbx_description
1 polymer ?
#
loop_
_entity_poly.entity_id
_entity_poly.type
_entity_poly.pdbx_seq_one_letter_code
_entity_poly.pdbx_strand_id
1 'polypeptide(L)'
;MDIQTSGSWPGHILASLTEEQIRSPVNESNADWEYIDSEMVKLGSLTHGQLDIADIQQKALKLLATESKDFRLMVHLLRTLQHGGNAARLLLALQLLTLYTGQFWLHAWPQKMAHKNRFAQQVIKRFETAAVSFAHDADQAQRDAILGELAHLAQFWKKTDNLLLAAAADELFSLYQRRFQEQAEEARVRQDMPVPAPAASDNGEISPSPPLGHSAAINIETHDEKSWRQTLLTVADVLCERYPQSATGYRLRRHAIWQTITAAPQAETGGRTSLAAFPVDLMAYYQARLPAANIELWEHVE
;
A
#
# COMPACT_ATOMS: atom_id res chain seq x y z
N MET A 1 27.98 4.81 7.03
CA MET A 1 27.06 5.84 7.54
C MET A 1 25.67 5.25 7.44
N ASP A 2 25.04 5.00 8.58
CA ASP A 2 23.77 4.26 8.67
C ASP A 2 22.59 5.10 8.18
N ILE A 3 22.01 4.70 7.05
CA ILE A 3 20.87 5.36 6.39
C ILE A 3 19.52 4.87 6.97
N GLN A 4 19.56 3.99 7.98
CA GLN A 4 18.38 3.31 8.51
C GLN A 4 17.56 4.10 9.53
N THR A 5 18.06 5.22 10.05
CA THR A 5 17.26 6.09 10.92
C THR A 5 16.46 7.07 10.08
N SER A 6 15.13 6.97 10.08
CA SER A 6 14.22 7.90 9.38
C SER A 6 14.48 9.39 9.67
N GLY A 7 15.16 9.71 10.77
CA GLY A 7 15.61 11.07 11.11
C GLY A 7 16.67 11.67 10.19
N SER A 8 17.43 10.88 9.41
CA SER A 8 18.46 11.40 8.50
C SER A 8 17.93 11.74 7.10
N TRP A 9 16.71 11.31 6.76
CA TRP A 9 16.15 11.43 5.42
C TRP A 9 15.99 12.88 4.96
N PRO A 10 15.46 13.81 5.78
CA PRO A 10 15.42 15.23 5.42
C PRO A 10 16.80 15.78 5.04
N GLY A 11 17.87 15.37 5.74
CA GLY A 11 19.24 15.79 5.45
C GLY A 11 19.72 15.32 4.06
N HIS A 12 19.39 14.10 3.67
CA HIS A 12 19.72 13.58 2.34
C HIS A 12 18.92 14.30 1.24
N ILE A 13 17.62 14.51 1.45
CA ILE A 13 16.76 15.23 0.51
C ILE A 13 17.24 16.66 0.29
N LEU A 14 17.59 17.35 1.38
CA LEU A 14 18.01 18.77 1.36
C LEU A 14 19.50 18.98 1.13
N ALA A 15 20.29 17.91 0.94
CA ALA A 15 21.72 18.03 0.70
C ALA A 15 22.00 18.99 -0.46
N SER A 16 22.95 19.92 -0.24
CA SER A 16 23.31 20.95 -1.21
C SER A 16 24.02 20.32 -2.40
N LEU A 17 23.47 20.54 -3.59
CA LEU A 17 24.08 20.18 -4.87
C LEU A 17 24.31 21.45 -5.69
N THR A 18 25.18 21.36 -6.70
CA THR A 18 25.38 22.48 -7.63
C THR A 18 24.09 22.78 -8.41
N GLU A 19 23.92 24.01 -8.89
CA GLU A 19 22.73 24.39 -9.67
C GLU A 19 22.59 23.49 -10.92
N GLU A 20 23.69 23.14 -11.56
CA GLU A 20 23.72 22.23 -12.71
C GLU A 20 23.14 20.84 -12.35
N GLN A 21 23.56 20.26 -11.23
CA GLN A 21 23.04 18.97 -10.76
C GLN A 21 21.56 19.02 -10.37
N ILE A 22 21.09 20.13 -9.80
CA ILE A 22 19.66 20.30 -9.47
C ILE A 22 18.83 20.31 -10.75
N ARG A 23 19.30 21.00 -11.79
CA ARG A 23 18.54 21.21 -13.03
C ARG A 23 18.62 20.06 -14.03
N SER A 24 19.58 19.15 -13.84
CA SER A 24 19.87 18.04 -14.74
C SER A 24 19.14 16.76 -14.33
N PRO A 25 18.76 15.89 -15.29
CA PRO A 25 18.23 14.58 -14.97
C PRO A 25 19.29 13.75 -14.25
N VAL A 26 18.84 12.73 -13.51
CA VAL A 26 19.75 11.67 -13.09
C VAL A 26 20.35 10.99 -14.33
N ASN A 27 21.61 10.56 -14.24
CA ASN A 27 22.26 9.86 -15.35
C ASN A 27 21.52 8.53 -15.60
N GLU A 28 20.96 8.38 -16.80
CA GLU A 28 20.17 7.20 -17.18
C GLU A 28 20.99 5.91 -17.17
N SER A 29 22.32 5.99 -17.33
CA SER A 29 23.25 4.85 -17.22
C SER A 29 23.82 4.65 -15.81
N ASN A 30 23.32 5.38 -14.80
CA ASN A 30 23.71 5.14 -13.41
C ASN A 30 23.10 3.81 -12.94
N ALA A 31 23.93 2.87 -12.49
CA ALA A 31 23.50 1.55 -12.04
C ALA A 31 22.49 1.59 -10.88
N ASP A 32 22.60 2.56 -9.97
CA ASP A 32 21.63 2.74 -8.88
C ASP A 32 20.27 3.22 -9.42
N TRP A 33 20.26 4.09 -10.45
CA TRP A 33 19.03 4.53 -11.11
C TRP A 33 18.35 3.42 -11.90
N GLU A 34 19.10 2.70 -12.74
CA GLU A 34 18.58 1.56 -13.52
C GLU A 34 17.97 0.49 -12.60
N TYR A 35 18.64 0.20 -11.48
CA TYR A 35 18.14 -0.70 -10.47
C TYR A 35 16.81 -0.20 -9.89
N ILE A 36 16.75 1.05 -9.42
CA ILE A 36 15.51 1.64 -8.88
C ILE A 36 14.38 1.56 -9.90
N ASP A 37 14.58 2.01 -11.13
CA ASP A 37 13.50 2.05 -12.12
C ASP A 37 12.99 0.64 -12.47
N SER A 38 13.91 -0.32 -12.63
CA SER A 38 13.56 -1.72 -12.93
C SER A 38 12.79 -2.40 -11.79
N GLU A 39 13.19 -2.19 -10.53
CA GLU A 39 12.48 -2.73 -9.37
C GLU A 39 11.11 -2.07 -9.20
N MET A 40 11.01 -0.77 -9.46
CA MET A 40 9.77 -0.03 -9.29
C MET A 40 8.67 -0.45 -10.28
N VAL A 41 8.99 -1.09 -11.40
CA VAL A 41 8.01 -1.76 -12.28
C VAL A 41 7.36 -2.96 -11.58
N LYS A 42 8.11 -3.69 -10.75
CA LYS A 42 7.62 -4.85 -9.99
C LYS A 42 6.76 -4.42 -8.81
N LEU A 43 7.00 -3.24 -8.25
CA LEU A 43 6.21 -2.67 -7.16
C LEU A 43 4.75 -2.49 -7.62
N GLY A 44 3.83 -3.33 -7.14
CA GLY A 44 2.40 -3.34 -7.53
C GLY A 44 1.96 -4.53 -8.40
N SER A 45 2.89 -5.39 -8.81
CA SER A 45 2.60 -6.72 -9.35
C SER A 45 2.39 -7.73 -8.21
N LEU A 46 1.67 -8.83 -8.46
CA LEU A 46 1.38 -9.92 -7.50
C LEU A 46 2.63 -10.70 -7.03
N THR A 47 3.84 -10.23 -7.37
CA THR A 47 5.13 -10.83 -7.02
C THR A 47 5.72 -10.13 -5.78
N HIS A 48 5.07 -10.30 -4.63
CA HIS A 48 5.47 -9.65 -3.37
C HIS A 48 6.73 -10.26 -2.70
N GLY A 49 7.42 -11.21 -3.33
CA GLY A 49 8.48 -11.99 -2.69
C GLY A 49 9.94 -11.58 -2.95
N GLN A 50 10.25 -10.57 -3.78
CA GLN A 50 11.65 -10.30 -4.19
C GLN A 50 12.11 -8.83 -4.17
N LEU A 51 11.27 -7.89 -3.75
CA LEU A 51 11.62 -6.47 -3.85
C LEU A 51 12.25 -5.96 -2.56
N ASP A 52 13.55 -5.62 -2.61
CA ASP A 52 14.25 -5.00 -1.49
C ASP A 52 13.92 -3.50 -1.41
N ILE A 53 12.82 -3.18 -0.71
CA ILE A 53 12.37 -1.81 -0.49
C ILE A 53 13.47 -0.97 0.19
N ALA A 54 14.24 -1.56 1.10
CA ALA A 54 15.25 -0.84 1.85
C ALA A 54 16.42 -0.43 0.94
N ASP A 55 16.86 -1.33 0.05
CA ASP A 55 17.92 -1.02 -0.91
C ASP A 55 17.49 0.06 -1.92
N ILE A 56 16.25 -0.01 -2.42
CA ILE A 56 15.68 1.05 -3.29
C ILE A 56 15.69 2.40 -2.57
N GLN A 57 15.25 2.45 -1.31
CA GLN A 57 15.23 3.67 -0.50
C GLN A 57 16.64 4.22 -0.29
N GLN A 58 17.59 3.35 0.07
CA GLN A 58 18.98 3.72 0.29
C GLN A 58 19.62 4.31 -0.96
N LYS A 59 19.43 3.66 -2.11
CA LYS A 59 19.95 4.13 -3.41
C LYS A 59 19.31 5.45 -3.83
N ALA A 60 17.99 5.58 -3.69
CA ALA A 60 17.29 6.82 -4.03
C ALA A 60 17.78 7.99 -3.16
N LEU A 61 17.94 7.79 -1.85
CA LEU A 61 18.47 8.80 -0.92
C LEU A 61 19.92 9.16 -1.24
N LYS A 62 20.77 8.17 -1.59
CA LYS A 62 22.15 8.41 -2.02
C LYS A 62 22.20 9.30 -3.26
N LEU A 63 21.43 8.97 -4.29
CA LEU A 63 21.38 9.75 -5.54
C LEU A 63 20.85 11.17 -5.30
N LEU A 64 19.78 11.30 -4.50
CA LEU A 64 19.24 12.59 -4.10
C LEU A 64 20.25 13.43 -3.32
N ALA A 65 21.08 12.79 -2.48
CA ALA A 65 22.06 13.50 -1.66
C ALA A 65 23.33 13.93 -2.40
N THR A 66 23.71 13.22 -3.47
CA THR A 66 25.07 13.33 -4.04
C THR A 66 25.11 13.66 -5.54
N GLU A 67 24.08 13.33 -6.30
CA GLU A 67 24.15 13.39 -7.76
C GLU A 67 23.09 14.28 -8.40
N SER A 68 21.81 14.16 -8.03
CA SER A 68 20.72 14.83 -8.75
C SER A 68 19.51 15.15 -7.87
N LYS A 69 18.80 16.23 -8.18
CA LYS A 69 17.43 16.50 -7.70
C LYS A 69 16.42 16.24 -8.82
N ASP A 70 16.54 15.12 -9.50
CA ASP A 70 15.51 14.67 -10.43
C ASP A 70 14.25 14.29 -9.63
N PHE A 71 13.12 14.92 -9.95
CA PHE A 71 11.86 14.67 -9.25
C PHE A 71 11.37 13.22 -9.40
N ARG A 72 11.79 12.48 -10.43
CA ARG A 72 11.47 11.04 -10.55
C ARG A 72 12.05 10.24 -9.38
N LEU A 73 13.29 10.52 -8.95
CA LEU A 73 13.88 9.87 -7.78
C LEU A 73 13.01 10.07 -6.54
N MET A 74 12.52 11.30 -6.36
CA MET A 74 11.60 11.62 -5.28
C MET A 74 10.30 10.83 -5.40
N VAL A 75 9.69 10.76 -6.59
CA VAL A 75 8.48 9.98 -6.84
C VAL A 75 8.66 8.51 -6.51
N HIS A 76 9.78 7.90 -6.90
CA HIS A 76 10.07 6.50 -6.58
C HIS A 76 10.23 6.30 -5.07
N LEU A 77 11.03 7.15 -4.41
CA LEU A 77 11.21 7.11 -2.95
C LEU A 77 9.86 7.22 -2.22
N LEU A 78 9.04 8.21 -2.56
CA LEU A 78 7.72 8.41 -1.97
C LEU A 78 6.81 7.20 -2.19
N ARG A 79 6.84 6.60 -3.38
CA ARG A 79 6.05 5.42 -3.69
C ARG A 79 6.42 4.20 -2.84
N THR A 80 7.69 4.06 -2.44
CA THR A 80 8.09 3.01 -1.49
C THR A 80 7.53 3.23 -0.08
N LEU A 81 7.41 4.49 0.35
CA LEU A 81 6.85 4.84 1.66
C LEU A 81 5.33 4.74 1.69
N GLN A 82 4.68 5.05 0.56
CA GLN A 82 3.24 4.89 0.36
C GLN A 82 2.82 3.41 0.25
N HIS A 83 3.78 2.50 0.07
CA HIS A 83 3.51 1.06 0.01
C HIS A 83 3.22 0.50 1.41
N GLY A 84 2.10 -0.23 1.54
CA GLY A 84 1.71 -0.92 2.78
C GLY A 84 0.92 -0.08 3.79
N GLY A 85 0.56 1.17 3.47
CA GLY A 85 -0.47 1.93 4.20
C GLY A 85 -0.13 2.38 5.62
N ASN A 86 1.09 2.15 6.11
CA ASN A 86 1.51 2.52 7.46
C ASN A 86 1.48 4.05 7.69
N ALA A 87 0.77 4.50 8.73
CA ALA A 87 0.56 5.93 9.01
C ALA A 87 1.87 6.72 9.18
N ALA A 88 2.85 6.20 9.92
CA ALA A 88 4.12 6.90 10.12
C ALA A 88 4.92 7.07 8.80
N ARG A 89 4.91 6.04 7.94
CA ARG A 89 5.57 6.09 6.62
C ARG A 89 4.86 7.04 5.66
N LEU A 90 3.53 7.06 5.67
CA LEU A 90 2.73 7.99 4.87
C LEU A 90 2.97 9.43 5.31
N LEU A 91 2.98 9.70 6.62
CA LEU A 91 3.30 11.03 7.14
C LEU A 91 4.72 11.45 6.73
N LEU A 92 5.72 10.57 6.89
CA LEU A 92 7.09 10.83 6.45
C LEU A 92 7.14 11.13 4.94
N ALA A 93 6.42 10.36 4.11
CA ALA A 93 6.37 10.61 2.67
C ALA A 93 5.86 12.02 2.36
N LEU A 94 4.79 12.46 3.04
CA LEU A 94 4.24 13.78 2.80
C LEU A 94 5.20 14.89 3.27
N GLN A 95 5.81 14.74 4.45
CA GLN A 95 6.83 15.67 4.96
C GLN A 95 8.00 15.82 3.99
N LEU A 96 8.53 14.71 3.48
CA LEU A 96 9.61 14.74 2.51
C LEU A 96 9.18 15.43 1.21
N LEU A 97 7.95 15.17 0.74
CA LEU A 97 7.40 15.87 -0.43
C LEU A 97 7.37 17.38 -0.18
N THR A 98 6.83 17.84 0.95
CA THR A 98 6.77 19.26 1.32
C THR A 98 8.15 19.90 1.32
N LEU A 99 9.13 19.27 1.98
CA LEU A 99 10.51 19.75 2.06
C LEU A 99 11.14 19.86 0.66
N TYR A 100 11.03 18.81 -0.14
CA TYR A 100 11.56 18.79 -1.49
C TYR A 100 10.91 19.87 -2.37
N THR A 101 9.59 19.98 -2.33
CA THR A 101 8.88 20.98 -3.14
C THR A 101 9.25 22.39 -2.73
N GLY A 102 9.36 22.65 -1.42
CA GLY A 102 9.72 23.97 -0.89
C GLY A 102 11.09 24.45 -1.37
N GLN A 103 12.04 23.55 -1.58
CA GLN A 103 13.43 23.90 -1.93
C GLN A 103 13.74 23.75 -3.42
N PHE A 104 13.29 22.67 -4.05
CA PHE A 104 13.77 22.30 -5.39
C PHE A 104 12.70 22.36 -6.48
N TRP A 105 11.41 22.54 -6.15
CA TRP A 105 10.32 22.45 -7.14
C TRP A 105 10.49 23.34 -8.37
N LEU A 106 10.99 24.57 -8.22
CA LEU A 106 11.12 25.51 -9.33
C LEU A 106 12.32 25.20 -10.26
N HIS A 107 13.35 24.53 -9.75
CA HIS A 107 14.64 24.38 -10.45
C HIS A 107 14.95 22.92 -10.83
N ALA A 108 14.48 21.97 -10.03
CA ALA A 108 14.71 20.54 -10.22
C ALA A 108 14.38 20.06 -11.63
N TRP A 109 15.05 19.02 -12.12
CA TRP A 109 14.54 18.30 -13.28
C TRP A 109 13.24 17.53 -12.91
N PRO A 110 12.27 17.32 -13.82
CA PRO A 110 12.19 17.78 -15.21
C PRO A 110 11.77 19.24 -15.38
N GLN A 111 12.45 19.98 -16.27
CA GLN A 111 12.18 21.42 -16.49
C GLN A 111 10.77 21.71 -17.02
N LYS A 112 10.13 20.76 -17.71
CA LYS A 112 8.75 20.90 -18.19
C LYS A 112 7.77 20.72 -17.02
N MET A 113 7.15 21.81 -16.57
CA MET A 113 6.20 21.80 -15.44
C MET A 113 5.04 20.82 -15.63
N ALA A 114 4.57 20.61 -16.87
CA ALA A 114 3.53 19.61 -17.16
C ALA A 114 3.90 18.19 -16.72
N HIS A 115 5.18 17.80 -16.86
CA HIS A 115 5.65 16.48 -16.40
C HIS A 115 5.69 16.41 -14.87
N LYS A 116 6.22 17.45 -14.22
CA LYS A 116 6.20 17.55 -12.74
C LYS A 116 4.79 17.47 -12.18
N ASN A 117 3.84 18.19 -12.79
CA ASN A 117 2.44 18.17 -12.38
C ASN A 117 1.85 16.78 -12.49
N ARG A 118 2.09 16.07 -13.60
CA ARG A 118 1.63 14.70 -13.79
C ARG A 118 2.19 13.77 -12.71
N PHE A 119 3.47 13.86 -12.40
CA PHE A 119 4.09 13.06 -11.34
C PHE A 119 3.54 13.40 -9.96
N ALA A 120 3.41 14.68 -9.63
CA ALA A 120 2.87 15.13 -8.35
C ALA A 120 1.42 14.68 -8.15
N GLN A 121 0.57 14.79 -9.19
CA GLN A 121 -0.80 14.26 -9.16
C GLN A 121 -0.83 12.75 -8.88
N GLN A 122 0.09 11.99 -9.49
CA GLN A 122 0.18 10.55 -9.22
C GLN A 122 0.60 10.24 -7.78
N VAL A 123 1.42 11.08 -7.17
CA VAL A 123 1.79 10.97 -5.75
C VAL A 123 0.61 11.32 -4.85
N ILE A 124 -0.10 12.42 -5.13
CA ILE A 124 -1.29 12.87 -4.40
C ILE A 124 -2.39 11.79 -4.43
N LYS A 125 -2.69 11.25 -5.61
CA LYS A 125 -3.71 10.19 -5.78
C LYS A 125 -3.46 8.95 -4.92
N ARG A 126 -2.19 8.63 -4.62
CA ARG A 126 -1.85 7.50 -3.73
C ARG A 126 -2.12 7.82 -2.27
N PHE A 127 -1.98 9.08 -1.85
CA PHE A 127 -2.42 9.51 -0.53
C PHE A 127 -3.94 9.45 -0.39
N GLU A 128 -4.71 9.71 -1.46
CA GLU A 128 -6.17 9.54 -1.43
C GLU A 128 -6.54 8.08 -1.12
N THR A 129 -5.91 7.12 -1.80
CA THR A 129 -6.18 5.69 -1.58
C THR A 129 -5.79 5.21 -0.18
N ALA A 130 -4.81 5.84 0.45
CA ALA A 130 -4.34 5.50 1.79
C ALA A 130 -5.09 6.24 2.92
N ALA A 131 -6.02 7.14 2.60
CA ALA A 131 -6.68 7.98 3.60
C ALA A 131 -7.47 7.18 4.64
N VAL A 132 -8.08 6.07 4.23
CA VAL A 132 -8.87 5.20 5.13
C VAL A 132 -7.96 4.46 6.12
N SER A 133 -6.90 3.80 5.63
CA SER A 133 -5.94 3.09 6.48
C SER A 133 -5.23 4.06 7.42
N PHE A 134 -4.84 5.23 6.90
CA PHE A 134 -4.21 6.26 7.71
C PHE A 134 -5.13 6.73 8.83
N ALA A 135 -6.41 7.04 8.54
CA ALA A 135 -7.34 7.45 9.59
C ALA A 135 -7.43 6.36 10.67
N HIS A 136 -7.58 5.10 10.28
CA HIS A 136 -7.66 3.98 11.22
C HIS A 136 -6.45 3.90 12.15
N ASP A 137 -5.24 3.92 11.58
CA ASP A 137 -3.99 3.62 12.29
C ASP A 137 -3.37 4.85 13.01
N ALA A 138 -3.68 6.06 12.55
CA ALA A 138 -2.99 7.27 13.00
C ALA A 138 -3.47 7.77 14.36
N ASP A 139 -2.51 8.16 15.21
CA ASP A 139 -2.77 8.92 16.44
C ASP A 139 -3.12 10.39 16.15
N GLN A 140 -3.54 11.13 17.17
CA GLN A 140 -3.96 12.52 17.02
C GLN A 140 -2.82 13.42 16.52
N ALA A 141 -1.58 13.22 16.98
CA ALA A 141 -0.44 14.03 16.55
C ALA A 141 -0.12 13.81 15.07
N GLN A 142 -0.23 12.56 14.60
CA GLN A 142 -0.05 12.21 13.19
C GLN A 142 -1.14 12.80 12.29
N ARG A 143 -2.40 12.84 12.78
CA ARG A 143 -3.52 13.48 12.08
C ARG A 143 -3.33 14.98 11.94
N ASP A 144 -2.92 15.65 13.02
CA ASP A 144 -2.66 17.09 12.99
C ASP A 144 -1.46 17.40 12.07
N ALA A 145 -0.41 16.57 12.12
CA ALA A 145 0.77 16.73 11.29
C ALA A 145 0.45 16.56 9.80
N ILE A 146 -0.30 15.52 9.39
CA ILE A 146 -0.61 15.31 7.97
C ILE A 146 -1.46 16.44 7.40
N LEU A 147 -2.40 16.98 8.18
CA LEU A 147 -3.21 18.15 7.78
C LEU A 147 -2.35 19.40 7.63
N GLY A 148 -1.39 19.62 8.54
CA GLY A 148 -0.42 20.71 8.44
C GLY A 148 0.44 20.64 7.17
N GLU A 149 0.96 19.45 6.85
CA GLU A 149 1.75 19.22 5.64
C GLU A 149 0.93 19.44 4.35
N LEU A 150 -0.31 18.95 4.30
CA LEU A 150 -1.21 19.21 3.16
C LEU A 150 -1.51 20.70 2.98
N ALA A 151 -1.73 21.42 4.08
CA ALA A 151 -1.93 22.87 4.04
C ALA A 151 -0.69 23.61 3.53
N HIS A 152 0.51 23.21 3.96
CA HIS A 152 1.77 23.78 3.47
C HIS A 152 1.96 23.54 1.96
N LEU A 153 1.69 22.33 1.48
CA LEU A 153 1.76 22.01 0.05
C LEU A 153 0.77 22.83 -0.77
N ALA A 154 -0.48 22.93 -0.31
CA ALA A 154 -1.51 23.73 -0.98
C ALA A 154 -1.09 25.21 -1.08
N GLN A 155 -0.59 25.79 0.01
CA GLN A 155 -0.10 27.17 0.03
C GLN A 155 1.10 27.37 -0.87
N PHE A 156 2.06 26.44 -0.86
CA PHE A 156 3.22 26.48 -1.74
C PHE A 156 2.80 26.51 -3.21
N TRP A 157 1.93 25.58 -3.63
CA TRP A 157 1.48 25.52 -5.02
C TRP A 157 0.67 26.75 -5.44
N LYS A 158 -0.18 27.30 -4.56
CA LYS A 158 -0.86 28.60 -4.79
C LYS A 158 0.15 29.73 -5.02
N LYS A 159 1.19 29.80 -4.19
CA LYS A 159 2.25 30.83 -4.33
C LYS A 159 3.03 30.71 -5.64
N THR A 160 3.18 29.49 -6.16
CA THR A 160 3.84 29.23 -7.45
C THR A 160 2.89 29.22 -8.66
N ASP A 161 1.65 29.70 -8.49
CA ASP A 161 0.60 29.73 -9.52
C ASP A 161 0.24 28.36 -10.13
N ASN A 162 0.37 27.30 -9.33
CA ASN A 162 0.01 25.94 -9.72
C ASN A 162 -1.33 25.55 -9.10
N LEU A 163 -2.40 26.17 -9.60
CA LEU A 163 -3.75 26.03 -9.07
C LEU A 163 -4.27 24.58 -9.11
N LEU A 164 -3.83 23.80 -10.08
CA LEU A 164 -4.24 22.40 -10.24
C LEU A 164 -3.72 21.52 -9.10
N LEU A 165 -2.44 21.64 -8.71
CA LEU A 165 -1.90 20.88 -7.58
C LEU A 165 -2.38 21.44 -6.24
N ALA A 166 -2.56 22.76 -6.15
CA ALA A 166 -3.15 23.39 -4.97
C ALA A 166 -4.55 22.86 -4.67
N ALA A 167 -5.42 22.79 -5.69
CA ALA A 167 -6.77 22.25 -5.56
C ALA A 167 -6.74 20.76 -5.15
N ALA A 168 -5.87 19.96 -5.77
CA ALA A 168 -5.72 18.55 -5.40
C ALA A 168 -5.25 18.37 -3.94
N ALA A 169 -4.40 19.25 -3.43
CA ALA A 169 -3.97 19.25 -2.03
C ALA A 169 -5.10 19.65 -1.07
N ASP A 170 -5.90 20.67 -1.41
CA ASP A 170 -7.06 21.10 -0.63
C ASP A 170 -8.17 20.02 -0.60
N GLU A 171 -8.39 19.33 -1.72
CA GLU A 171 -9.31 18.19 -1.81
C GLU A 171 -8.83 17.02 -0.93
N LEU A 172 -7.53 16.71 -0.97
CA LEU A 172 -6.92 15.70 -0.12
C LEU A 172 -7.04 16.07 1.36
N PHE A 173 -6.79 17.33 1.72
CA PHE A 173 -6.99 17.84 3.09
C PHE A 173 -8.42 17.59 3.56
N SER A 174 -9.40 17.97 2.74
CA SER A 174 -10.82 17.82 3.04
C SER A 174 -11.21 16.34 3.19
N LEU A 175 -10.65 15.47 2.35
CA LEU A 175 -10.83 14.02 2.43
C LEU A 175 -10.33 13.48 3.77
N TYR A 176 -9.10 13.80 4.17
CA TYR A 176 -8.54 13.32 5.44
C TYR A 176 -9.32 13.85 6.65
N GLN A 177 -9.69 15.13 6.64
CA GLN A 177 -10.50 15.73 7.70
C GLN A 177 -11.84 14.99 7.86
N ARG A 178 -12.52 14.69 6.74
CA ARG A 178 -13.76 13.91 6.75
C ARG A 178 -13.53 12.50 7.29
N ARG A 179 -12.47 11.79 6.88
CA ARG A 179 -12.16 10.43 7.40
C ARG A 179 -11.90 10.43 8.89
N PHE A 180 -11.23 11.45 9.43
CA PHE A 180 -11.00 11.56 10.87
C PHE A 180 -12.29 11.79 11.65
N GLN A 181 -13.22 12.58 11.09
CA GLN A 181 -14.54 12.81 11.68
C GLN A 181 -15.38 11.52 11.67
N GLU A 182 -15.42 10.81 10.54
CA GLU A 182 -16.13 9.53 10.39
C GLU A 182 -15.64 8.52 11.45
N GLN A 183 -14.33 8.35 11.60
CA GLN A 183 -13.77 7.44 12.59
C GLN A 183 -14.03 7.88 14.04
N ALA A 184 -13.98 9.18 14.33
CA ALA A 184 -14.31 9.70 15.66
C ALA A 184 -15.77 9.43 16.03
N GLU A 185 -16.68 9.55 15.07
CA GLU A 185 -18.10 9.25 15.25
C GLU A 185 -18.33 7.74 15.42
N GLU A 186 -17.68 6.90 14.61
CA GLU A 186 -17.72 5.44 14.78
C GLU A 186 -17.22 4.99 16.16
N ALA A 187 -16.17 5.63 16.68
CA ALA A 187 -15.66 5.35 18.01
C ALA A 187 -16.67 5.73 19.12
N ARG A 188 -17.41 6.84 18.96
CA ARG A 188 -18.47 7.26 19.89
C ARG A 188 -19.66 6.30 19.87
N VAL A 189 -20.15 5.92 18.69
CA VAL A 189 -21.27 4.97 18.54
C VAL A 189 -20.94 3.61 19.17
N ARG A 190 -19.68 3.15 19.07
CA ARG A 190 -19.23 1.91 19.74
C ARG A 190 -19.22 2.02 21.27
N GLN A 191 -18.99 3.21 21.82
CA GLN A 191 -19.00 3.45 23.27
C GLN A 191 -20.43 3.56 23.83
N ASP A 192 -21.39 4.03 23.03
CA ASP A 192 -22.80 4.16 23.41
C ASP A 192 -23.64 2.89 23.17
N MET A 193 -23.05 1.83 22.59
CA MET A 193 -23.71 0.52 22.49
C MET A 193 -23.81 -0.15 23.87
N PRO A 194 -25.01 -0.58 24.32
CA PRO A 194 -25.15 -1.25 25.60
C PRO A 194 -24.36 -2.56 25.59
N VAL A 195 -23.42 -2.70 26.53
CA VAL A 195 -22.83 -3.99 26.87
C VAL A 195 -23.97 -4.90 27.32
N PRO A 196 -24.22 -6.06 26.68
CA PRO A 196 -25.19 -7.00 27.21
C PRO A 196 -24.68 -7.44 28.59
N ALA A 197 -25.51 -7.21 29.62
CA ALA A 197 -25.22 -7.63 30.98
C ALA A 197 -24.87 -9.13 30.99
N PRO A 198 -23.85 -9.57 31.74
CA PRO A 198 -23.56 -10.98 31.86
C PRO A 198 -24.78 -11.65 32.51
N ALA A 199 -25.45 -12.50 31.75
CA ALA A 199 -26.46 -13.39 32.31
C ALA A 199 -25.74 -14.31 33.30
N ALA A 200 -26.07 -14.15 34.59
CA ALA A 200 -25.63 -15.04 35.65
C ALA A 200 -25.98 -16.48 35.25
N SER A 201 -24.97 -17.23 34.85
CA SER A 201 -25.06 -18.67 34.63
C SER A 201 -24.21 -19.34 35.70
N ASP A 202 -24.95 -20.12 36.46
CA ASP A 202 -24.62 -21.11 37.47
C ASP A 202 -23.22 -21.76 37.37
N ASN A 203 -22.71 -22.12 38.56
CA ASN A 203 -21.44 -22.80 38.78
C ASN A 203 -21.30 -24.07 37.93
N GLY A 204 -20.24 -24.13 37.12
CA GLY A 204 -19.77 -25.35 36.49
C GLY A 204 -18.26 -25.31 36.31
N GLU A 205 -17.52 -25.92 37.23
CA GLU A 205 -16.09 -26.19 37.15
C GLU A 205 -15.73 -26.88 35.84
N ILE A 206 -14.88 -26.26 35.00
CA ILE A 206 -14.01 -26.99 34.05
C ILE A 206 -12.66 -26.27 33.93
N SER A 207 -11.61 -27.06 34.14
CA SER A 207 -10.17 -26.78 34.20
C SER A 207 -9.55 -25.93 33.07
N PRO A 208 -8.39 -25.28 33.31
CA PRO A 208 -7.74 -24.41 32.33
C PRO A 208 -6.98 -25.21 31.26
N SER A 209 -7.17 -24.83 30.00
CA SER A 209 -6.30 -25.21 28.87
C SER A 209 -5.47 -23.99 28.43
N PRO A 210 -4.24 -24.20 27.90
CA PRO A 210 -3.25 -23.13 27.76
C PRO A 210 -3.52 -22.20 26.56
N PRO A 211 -2.95 -20.98 26.55
CA PRO A 211 -3.15 -20.04 25.45
C PRO A 211 -2.23 -20.37 24.26
N LEU A 212 -2.84 -20.71 23.12
CA LEU A 212 -2.24 -20.68 21.77
C LEU A 212 -2.93 -19.50 21.06
N GLY A 213 -2.28 -18.39 20.74
CA GLY A 213 -1.21 -18.27 19.74
C GLY A 213 -1.73 -17.33 18.63
N HIS A 214 -1.18 -16.11 18.60
CA HIS A 214 -1.25 -15.09 17.54
C HIS A 214 -2.56 -14.99 16.73
N SER A 215 -3.43 -14.04 17.09
CA SER A 215 -4.42 -13.51 16.16
C SER A 215 -3.67 -12.71 15.09
N ALA A 216 -3.52 -13.24 13.89
CA ALA A 216 -3.27 -12.41 12.72
C ALA A 216 -4.44 -11.42 12.66
N ALA A 217 -4.18 -10.14 12.90
CA ALA A 217 -5.18 -9.10 12.77
C ALA A 217 -5.61 -9.06 11.29
N ILE A 218 -6.75 -9.66 10.98
CA ILE A 218 -7.32 -9.59 9.64
C ILE A 218 -7.88 -8.18 9.49
N ASN A 219 -7.15 -7.32 8.78
CA ASN A 219 -7.64 -6.01 8.40
C ASN A 219 -8.78 -6.19 7.38
N ILE A 220 -10.00 -5.83 7.74
CA ILE A 220 -11.18 -6.02 6.89
C ILE A 220 -11.29 -4.79 5.98
N GLU A 221 -10.83 -4.91 4.73
CA GLU A 221 -10.89 -3.82 3.76
C GLU A 221 -12.11 -3.99 2.84
N THR A 222 -13.05 -3.03 2.89
CA THR A 222 -14.32 -3.07 2.13
C THR A 222 -14.45 -2.00 1.05
N HIS A 223 -13.39 -1.22 0.81
CA HIS A 223 -13.48 0.04 0.07
C HIS A 223 -13.26 -0.05 -1.45
N ASP A 224 -12.77 -1.20 -1.96
CA ASP A 224 -12.65 -1.50 -3.39
C ASP A 224 -12.89 -3.01 -3.63
N GLU A 225 -13.39 -3.39 -4.82
CA GLU A 225 -13.75 -4.78 -5.13
C GLU A 225 -12.52 -5.71 -5.08
N LYS A 226 -11.34 -5.18 -5.44
CA LYS A 226 -10.08 -5.92 -5.38
C LYS A 226 -9.62 -6.14 -3.94
N SER A 227 -9.70 -5.12 -3.08
CA SER A 227 -9.32 -5.23 -1.66
C SER A 227 -10.33 -6.08 -0.87
N TRP A 228 -11.62 -6.01 -1.22
CA TRP A 228 -12.64 -6.89 -0.67
C TRP A 228 -12.39 -8.35 -1.05
N ARG A 229 -12.11 -8.63 -2.33
CA ARG A 229 -11.74 -9.97 -2.79
C ARG A 229 -10.50 -10.48 -2.04
N GLN A 230 -9.48 -9.65 -1.86
CA GLN A 230 -8.28 -10.04 -1.13
C GLN A 230 -8.56 -10.32 0.35
N THR A 231 -9.39 -9.51 1.01
CA THR A 231 -9.84 -9.74 2.39
C THR A 231 -10.54 -11.09 2.52
N LEU A 232 -11.48 -11.40 1.63
CA LEU A 232 -12.18 -12.68 1.64
C LEU A 232 -11.24 -13.87 1.45
N LEU A 233 -10.23 -13.74 0.58
CA LEU A 233 -9.20 -14.78 0.37
C LEU A 233 -8.35 -14.97 1.63
N THR A 234 -7.87 -13.89 2.25
CA THR A 234 -7.09 -13.96 3.50
C THR A 234 -7.89 -14.62 4.64
N VAL A 235 -9.18 -14.26 4.79
CA VAL A 235 -10.06 -14.91 5.78
C VAL A 235 -10.24 -16.39 5.46
N ALA A 236 -10.44 -16.73 4.17
CA ALA A 236 -10.57 -18.11 3.74
C ALA A 236 -9.31 -18.93 4.04
N ASP A 237 -8.12 -18.37 3.82
CA ASP A 237 -6.84 -19.01 4.13
C ASP A 237 -6.71 -19.31 5.63
N VAL A 238 -7.00 -18.32 6.49
CA VAL A 238 -6.99 -18.50 7.95
C VAL A 238 -7.98 -19.58 8.40
N LEU A 239 -9.18 -19.63 7.79
CA LEU A 239 -10.19 -20.63 8.11
C LEU A 239 -9.77 -22.03 7.66
N CYS A 240 -9.16 -22.16 6.48
CA CYS A 240 -8.65 -23.44 5.96
C CYS A 240 -7.45 -23.94 6.77
N GLU A 241 -6.56 -23.06 7.20
CA GLU A 241 -5.39 -23.40 8.03
C GLU A 241 -5.82 -23.84 9.45
N ARG A 242 -6.68 -23.06 10.11
CA ARG A 242 -7.12 -23.36 11.49
C ARG A 242 -8.13 -24.50 11.56
N TYR A 243 -8.99 -24.64 10.55
CA TYR A 243 -10.09 -25.59 10.53
C TYR A 243 -10.19 -26.31 9.17
N PRO A 244 -9.18 -27.10 8.77
CA PRO A 244 -9.14 -27.75 7.45
C PRO A 244 -10.28 -28.76 7.22
N GLN A 245 -10.89 -29.28 8.28
CA GLN A 245 -12.07 -30.15 8.19
C GLN A 245 -13.39 -29.37 7.98
N SER A 246 -13.37 -28.05 8.16
CA SER A 246 -14.54 -27.19 8.01
C SER A 246 -14.69 -26.72 6.58
N ALA A 247 -15.87 -26.94 5.99
CA ALA A 247 -16.17 -26.50 4.63
C ALA A 247 -16.22 -24.96 4.46
N THR A 248 -16.28 -24.19 5.55
CA THR A 248 -16.54 -22.74 5.52
C THR A 248 -15.43 -21.96 4.81
N GLY A 249 -14.16 -22.23 5.11
CA GLY A 249 -13.03 -21.56 4.46
C GLY A 249 -13.02 -21.80 2.96
N TYR A 250 -13.19 -23.06 2.55
CA TYR A 250 -13.29 -23.44 1.15
C TYR A 250 -14.44 -22.75 0.43
N ARG A 251 -15.65 -22.70 1.02
CA ARG A 251 -16.82 -22.00 0.45
C ARG A 251 -16.55 -20.50 0.28
N LEU A 252 -15.92 -19.88 1.27
CA LEU A 252 -15.55 -18.47 1.22
C LEU A 252 -14.54 -18.19 0.10
N ARG A 253 -13.54 -19.05 -0.08
CA ARG A 253 -12.56 -18.96 -1.19
C ARG A 253 -13.27 -18.99 -2.55
N ARG A 254 -14.22 -19.92 -2.76
CA ARG A 254 -14.99 -20.01 -4.02
C ARG A 254 -15.82 -18.75 -4.26
N HIS A 255 -16.49 -18.24 -3.21
CA HIS A 255 -17.24 -16.99 -3.30
C HIS A 255 -16.32 -15.82 -3.72
N ALA A 256 -15.18 -15.66 -3.05
CA ALA A 256 -14.22 -14.61 -3.37
C ALA A 256 -13.73 -14.67 -4.83
N ILE A 257 -13.51 -15.88 -5.36
CA ILE A 257 -13.00 -16.08 -6.73
C ILE A 257 -14.08 -15.83 -7.78
N TRP A 258 -15.31 -16.29 -7.56
CA TRP A 258 -16.35 -16.34 -8.58
C TRP A 258 -17.40 -15.23 -8.49
N GLN A 259 -17.54 -14.52 -7.37
CA GLN A 259 -18.62 -13.54 -7.16
C GLN A 259 -18.70 -12.45 -8.25
N THR A 260 -17.57 -12.10 -8.87
CA THR A 260 -17.48 -11.02 -9.86
C THR A 260 -17.72 -11.50 -11.30
N ILE A 261 -17.81 -12.82 -11.52
CA ILE A 261 -17.98 -13.42 -12.84
C ILE A 261 -19.47 -13.49 -13.14
N THR A 262 -19.98 -12.49 -13.86
CA THR A 262 -21.40 -12.35 -14.19
C THR A 262 -21.77 -12.89 -15.56
N ALA A 263 -20.78 -13.21 -16.40
CA ALA A 263 -20.98 -13.77 -17.73
C ALA A 263 -19.87 -14.79 -18.07
N ALA A 264 -20.20 -15.76 -18.92
CA ALA A 264 -19.21 -16.70 -19.45
C ALA A 264 -18.24 -15.98 -20.41
N PRO A 265 -16.97 -16.42 -20.49
CA PRO A 265 -16.01 -15.87 -21.45
C PRO A 265 -16.48 -16.12 -22.90
N GLN A 266 -16.10 -15.22 -23.80
CA GLN A 266 -16.40 -15.37 -25.22
C GLN A 266 -15.72 -16.63 -25.78
N ALA A 267 -16.46 -17.36 -26.60
CA ALA A 267 -16.00 -18.60 -27.21
C ALA A 267 -16.19 -18.56 -28.74
N GLU A 268 -15.25 -19.16 -29.44
CA GLU A 268 -15.31 -19.41 -30.89
C GLU A 268 -16.31 -20.53 -31.24
N THR A 269 -16.50 -20.75 -32.54
CA THR A 269 -17.29 -21.87 -33.07
C THR A 269 -16.76 -23.20 -32.53
N GLY A 270 -17.56 -23.88 -31.71
CA GLY A 270 -17.18 -25.12 -31.03
C GLY A 270 -16.84 -24.97 -29.55
N GLY A 271 -17.06 -23.79 -28.94
CA GLY A 271 -16.97 -23.61 -27.48
C GLY A 271 -15.55 -23.39 -26.94
N ARG A 272 -14.58 -23.10 -27.82
CA ARG A 272 -13.19 -22.80 -27.42
C ARG A 272 -13.05 -21.34 -26.99
N THR A 273 -12.47 -21.10 -25.82
CA THR A 273 -12.16 -19.75 -25.32
C THR A 273 -10.70 -19.41 -25.60
N SER A 274 -10.35 -18.13 -25.58
CA SER A 274 -8.96 -17.65 -25.70
C SER A 274 -8.16 -17.74 -24.38
N LEU A 275 -8.73 -18.36 -23.35
CA LEU A 275 -8.08 -18.54 -22.06
C LEU A 275 -7.01 -19.64 -22.14
N ALA A 276 -5.90 -19.45 -21.43
CA ALA A 276 -4.86 -20.46 -21.32
C ALA A 276 -5.42 -21.72 -20.62
N ALA A 277 -5.13 -22.90 -21.20
CA ALA A 277 -5.45 -24.16 -20.57
C ALA A 277 -4.55 -24.40 -19.33
N PHE A 278 -5.05 -25.19 -18.39
CA PHE A 278 -4.25 -25.63 -17.25
C PHE A 278 -3.03 -26.45 -17.74
N PRO A 279 -1.81 -26.20 -17.24
CA PRO A 279 -0.61 -26.90 -17.69
C PRO A 279 -0.71 -28.41 -17.45
N VAL A 280 -0.54 -29.20 -18.51
CA VAL A 280 -0.63 -30.68 -18.46
C VAL A 280 0.42 -31.31 -17.54
N ASP A 281 1.63 -30.75 -17.50
CA ASP A 281 2.71 -31.26 -16.62
C ASP A 281 2.36 -31.07 -15.14
N LEU A 282 1.72 -29.96 -14.79
CA LEU A 282 1.28 -29.69 -13.42
C LEU A 282 0.13 -30.63 -13.01
N MET A 283 -0.76 -30.96 -13.95
CA MET A 283 -1.83 -31.94 -13.70
C MET A 283 -1.26 -33.33 -13.46
N ALA A 284 -0.28 -33.76 -14.29
CA ALA A 284 0.41 -35.03 -14.11
C ALA A 284 1.14 -35.09 -12.76
N TYR A 285 1.77 -33.98 -12.35
CA TYR A 285 2.40 -33.85 -11.04
C TYR A 285 1.41 -34.06 -9.88
N TYR A 286 0.23 -33.42 -9.92
CA TYR A 286 -0.79 -33.61 -8.88
C TYR A 286 -1.36 -35.03 -8.88
N GLN A 287 -1.63 -35.60 -10.05
CA GLN A 287 -2.13 -36.98 -10.18
C GLN A 287 -1.14 -38.02 -9.64
N ALA A 288 0.16 -37.83 -9.88
CA ALA A 288 1.20 -38.72 -9.39
C ALA A 288 1.31 -38.70 -7.85
N ARG A 289 1.01 -37.57 -7.20
CA ARG A 289 1.05 -37.42 -5.74
C ARG A 289 -0.24 -37.86 -5.04
N LEU A 290 -1.33 -38.06 -5.79
CA LEU A 290 -2.65 -38.42 -5.23
C LEU A 290 -2.65 -39.67 -4.33
N PRO A 291 -1.93 -40.78 -4.65
CA PRO A 291 -1.91 -41.96 -3.78
C PRO A 291 -1.33 -41.71 -2.38
N ALA A 292 -0.53 -40.66 -2.23
CA ALA A 292 0.08 -40.24 -0.96
C ALA A 292 -0.33 -38.80 -0.61
N ALA A 293 -1.60 -38.47 -0.85
CA ALA A 293 -2.13 -37.14 -0.61
C ALA A 293 -1.95 -36.69 0.85
N ASN A 294 -1.42 -35.49 1.03
CA ASN A 294 -1.22 -34.85 2.32
C ASN A 294 -1.79 -33.41 2.28
N ILE A 295 -1.79 -32.74 3.43
CA ILE A 295 -2.32 -31.37 3.54
C ILE A 295 -1.57 -30.39 2.63
N GLU A 296 -0.26 -30.56 2.47
CA GLU A 296 0.57 -29.74 1.59
C GLU A 296 0.16 -29.90 0.11
N LEU A 297 -0.12 -31.11 -0.36
CA LEU A 297 -0.64 -31.33 -1.71
C LEU A 297 -2.01 -30.67 -1.88
N TRP A 298 -2.87 -30.74 -0.86
CA TRP A 298 -4.16 -30.07 -0.88
C TRP A 298 -3.96 -28.55 -1.02
N GLU A 299 -3.11 -27.94 -0.20
CA GLU A 299 -2.81 -26.49 -0.24
C GLU A 299 -2.26 -26.03 -1.60
N HIS A 300 -1.49 -26.86 -2.30
CA HIS A 300 -0.99 -26.54 -3.64
C HIS A 300 -2.06 -26.67 -4.75
N VAL A 301 -3.06 -27.52 -4.55
CA VAL A 301 -4.17 -27.72 -5.50
C VAL A 301 -5.23 -26.63 -5.35
N GLU A 302 -5.45 -26.14 -4.13
CA GLU A 302 -6.35 -25.04 -3.80
C GLU A 302 -5.87 -23.66 -4.26
#